data_AF-A0AAV7IJL4-F1
#
_entry.id   AF-A0AAV7IJL4-F1
#
_cell.length_a   1.000
_cell.length_b   1.000
_cell.length_c   1.000
_cell.angle_alpha   90.00
_cell.angle_beta   90.00
_cell.angle_gamma   90.00
#
_symmetry.space_group_name_H-M   'P 1'
#
loop_
_entity.id
_entity.type
_entity.pdbx_description
1 polymer ?
#
loop_
_entity_poly.entity_id
_entity_poly.type
_entity_poly.pdbx_seq_one_letter_code
_entity_poly.pdbx_strand_id
1 'polypeptide(L)'
;MNSSDDSRFSSQYQRFDDDVQENFRTSPNYQPKASTHENDTIPDSYQATPRDIEIDDLAESTVFAKQTINDPDIHWEMNYHEAAIFLEEGQNNEKFDSHPRHPEDLPAYLLVHNNWYYGLDLFTSLLLLALAFVEEPAVSIFQLPVWLHGSIELLALLTIGVELALKLRWIGWGTILKHKRTMLKCVTLAIMFLEAVIVVIRQSSHFRVTRALRPIFLVDTKYCGGVRRFIRQILQTLPPILDMLGLLLFFIIVYMVLGYFMFSETNRNFATLQDSFVSLFVLLTTANFPDVMMPSFSKSKWYAIYFVSYLSMMLYVMMNLMLAVVNETFTSAERDKFKKLFLHKRRACQHAFKLLVSKQNPDQMKFKQFEGLMRYYAPKKSTLDIILMFRHLNSSNSGALSCEEFLMVYDVTTLEWEPQYSGIPWYHTAWPPLQMLCNGAHIAIRWPYFETFVYFKINVNS
;
A
#
# COMPACT_ATOMS: atom_id res chain seq x y z
N MET A 1 -4.28 -28.60 -21.57
CA MET A 1 -5.60 -28.17 -21.06
C MET A 1 -5.36 -27.64 -19.64
N ASN A 2 -5.08 -26.33 -19.57
CA ASN A 2 -5.03 -25.45 -18.38
C ASN A 2 -4.31 -24.16 -18.84
N SER A 3 -5.05 -23.28 -19.50
CA SER A 3 -4.61 -21.91 -19.85
C SER A 3 -5.75 -20.90 -19.66
N SER A 4 -6.70 -21.24 -18.79
CA SER A 4 -7.98 -20.56 -18.68
C SER A 4 -8.12 -19.65 -17.46
N ASP A 5 -7.14 -19.62 -16.55
CA ASP A 5 -7.19 -18.76 -15.36
C ASP A 5 -6.32 -17.49 -15.48
N ASP A 6 -5.15 -17.53 -16.11
CA ASP A 6 -4.32 -16.33 -16.35
C ASP A 6 -4.91 -15.38 -17.41
N SER A 7 -5.73 -15.90 -18.31
CA SER A 7 -6.42 -15.09 -19.33
C SER A 7 -7.62 -14.33 -18.77
N ARG A 8 -8.16 -14.71 -17.60
CA ARG A 8 -9.24 -13.95 -16.94
C ARG A 8 -8.73 -12.72 -16.20
N PHE A 9 -7.54 -12.78 -15.61
CA PHE A 9 -6.96 -11.64 -14.91
C PHE A 9 -6.47 -10.56 -15.88
N SER A 10 -5.76 -10.95 -16.95
CA SER A 10 -5.35 -10.01 -18.01
C SER A 10 -6.55 -9.45 -18.79
N SER A 11 -7.57 -10.27 -19.05
CA SER A 11 -8.83 -9.83 -19.66
C SER A 11 -9.58 -8.79 -18.82
N GLN A 12 -9.54 -8.87 -17.48
CA GLN A 12 -10.17 -7.88 -16.61
C GLN A 12 -9.45 -6.52 -16.66
N TYR A 13 -8.11 -6.51 -16.73
CA TYR A 13 -7.34 -5.28 -16.89
C TYR A 13 -7.57 -4.63 -18.27
N GLN A 14 -7.57 -5.43 -19.33
CA GLN A 14 -7.73 -4.94 -20.70
C GLN A 14 -9.15 -4.41 -20.97
N ARG A 15 -10.18 -5.09 -20.44
CA ARG A 15 -11.57 -4.62 -20.51
C ARG A 15 -11.79 -3.32 -19.71
N PHE A 16 -11.03 -3.10 -18.64
CA PHE A 16 -11.11 -1.89 -17.82
C PHE A 16 -10.43 -0.69 -18.48
N ASP A 17 -9.31 -0.89 -19.19
CA ASP A 17 -8.68 0.16 -20.02
C ASP A 17 -9.57 0.58 -21.20
N ASP A 18 -10.28 -0.38 -21.81
CA ASP A 18 -11.26 -0.12 -22.86
C ASP A 18 -12.49 0.65 -22.31
N ASP A 19 -13.04 0.27 -21.14
CA ASP A 19 -14.17 0.96 -20.50
C ASP A 19 -13.83 2.40 -20.07
N VAL A 20 -12.56 2.67 -19.72
CA VAL A 20 -12.06 4.03 -19.42
C VAL A 20 -11.89 4.84 -20.71
N GLN A 21 -11.44 4.23 -21.81
CA GLN A 21 -11.35 4.92 -23.10
C GLN A 21 -12.72 5.16 -23.76
N GLU A 22 -13.69 4.25 -23.59
CA GLU A 22 -15.02 4.35 -24.20
C GLU A 22 -15.86 5.47 -23.56
N ASN A 23 -15.78 5.63 -22.24
CA ASN A 23 -16.46 6.72 -21.51
C ASN A 23 -15.89 8.13 -21.83
N PHE A 24 -14.68 8.20 -22.38
CA PHE A 24 -14.10 9.47 -22.87
C PHE A 24 -14.53 9.81 -24.30
N ARG A 25 -15.02 8.84 -25.10
CA ARG A 25 -15.45 9.06 -26.50
C ARG A 25 -16.94 9.36 -26.66
N THR A 26 -17.77 8.97 -25.68
CA THR A 26 -19.23 9.14 -25.74
C THR A 26 -19.72 10.22 -24.77
N SER A 27 -19.51 11.49 -25.13
CA SER A 27 -20.34 12.59 -24.62
C SER A 27 -20.55 13.63 -25.72
N PRO A 28 -21.73 13.69 -26.35
CA PRO A 28 -22.04 14.71 -27.34
C PRO A 28 -22.65 15.97 -26.69
N ASN A 29 -22.15 17.12 -27.11
CA ASN A 29 -22.79 18.45 -27.12
C ASN A 29 -23.49 18.93 -25.83
N TYR A 30 -22.82 19.85 -25.11
CA TYR A 30 -23.51 20.82 -24.26
C TYR A 30 -23.13 22.25 -24.71
N GLN A 31 -24.07 22.94 -25.37
CA GLN A 31 -23.99 24.38 -25.65
C GLN A 31 -24.40 25.17 -24.40
N PRO A 32 -23.84 26.37 -24.16
CA PRO A 32 -24.12 27.16 -22.96
C PRO A 32 -25.46 27.91 -23.09
N LYS A 33 -26.34 27.77 -22.10
CA LYS A 33 -27.46 28.70 -21.88
C LYS A 33 -27.16 29.63 -20.71
N ALA A 34 -27.49 30.90 -20.91
CA ALA A 34 -27.28 32.00 -19.99
C ALA A 34 -28.22 31.96 -18.76
N SER A 35 -27.63 32.31 -17.61
CA SER A 35 -28.16 33.00 -16.41
C SER A 35 -29.59 32.72 -15.89
N THR A 36 -29.65 32.22 -14.65
CA THR A 36 -30.32 32.92 -13.52
C THR A 36 -29.84 32.39 -12.17
N HIS A 37 -29.64 33.31 -11.22
CA HIS A 37 -29.22 33.10 -9.83
C HIS A 37 -30.19 32.21 -9.04
N GLU A 38 -29.67 31.30 -8.21
CA GLU A 38 -30.00 31.22 -6.77
C GLU A 38 -29.05 30.26 -6.02
N ASN A 39 -28.78 30.62 -4.77
CA ASN A 39 -27.70 30.15 -3.91
C ASN A 39 -27.89 28.71 -3.40
N ASP A 40 -26.84 27.90 -3.50
CA ASP A 40 -26.56 26.84 -2.50
C ASP A 40 -25.04 26.76 -2.26
N THR A 41 -24.65 27.25 -1.08
CA THR A 41 -23.30 27.31 -0.53
C THR A 41 -22.77 25.91 -0.18
N ILE A 42 -21.69 25.51 -0.86
CA ILE A 42 -20.77 24.43 -0.43
C ILE A 42 -19.70 25.06 0.48
N PRO A 43 -19.29 24.45 1.60
CA PRO A 43 -18.37 25.09 2.54
C PRO A 43 -16.97 25.28 1.95
N ASP A 44 -16.47 26.52 2.04
CA ASP A 44 -15.11 26.95 1.73
C ASP A 44 -14.07 26.22 2.59
N SER A 45 -13.54 25.12 2.07
CA SER A 45 -12.17 24.71 2.36
C SER A 45 -11.68 23.88 1.17
N TYR A 46 -10.49 24.20 0.65
CA TYR A 46 -9.88 23.64 -0.57
C TYR A 46 -10.29 24.30 -1.90
N GLN A 47 -10.42 25.63 -1.94
CA GLN A 47 -9.95 26.40 -3.08
C GLN A 47 -8.64 27.10 -2.69
N ALA A 48 -7.54 26.35 -2.72
CA ALA A 48 -6.23 26.95 -2.93
C ALA A 48 -5.97 26.88 -4.44
N THR A 49 -5.95 28.05 -5.07
CA THR A 49 -5.52 28.24 -6.46
C THR A 49 -4.09 27.71 -6.64
N PRO A 50 -3.83 26.69 -7.49
CA PRO A 50 -2.49 26.11 -7.63
C PRO A 50 -1.54 26.87 -8.57
N ARG A 51 -1.79 28.15 -8.88
CA ARG A 51 -1.17 28.77 -10.06
C ARG A 51 -0.14 29.86 -9.85
N ASP A 52 -0.01 30.46 -8.67
CA ASP A 52 0.92 31.60 -8.54
C ASP A 52 1.97 31.43 -7.43
N ILE A 53 1.76 30.54 -6.45
CA ILE A 53 2.69 30.39 -5.31
C ILE A 53 3.79 29.34 -5.60
N GLU A 54 3.50 28.28 -6.37
CA GLU A 54 4.52 27.25 -6.70
C GLU A 54 5.40 27.61 -7.91
N ILE A 55 4.97 28.56 -8.75
CA ILE A 55 5.72 28.98 -9.95
C ILE A 55 6.87 29.92 -9.56
N ASP A 56 6.65 30.81 -8.60
CA ASP A 56 7.68 31.74 -8.11
C ASP A 56 8.74 31.02 -7.26
N ASP A 57 8.35 30.06 -6.42
CA ASP A 57 9.31 29.31 -5.57
C ASP A 57 10.26 28.40 -6.39
N LEU A 58 9.78 27.81 -7.48
CA LEU A 58 10.63 27.04 -8.41
C LEU A 58 11.53 27.96 -9.26
N ALA A 59 11.09 29.19 -9.51
CA ALA A 59 11.90 30.20 -10.19
C ALA A 59 12.98 30.76 -9.26
N GLU A 60 12.66 31.10 -8.00
CA GLU A 60 13.61 31.62 -7.01
C GLU A 60 14.68 30.60 -6.63
N SER A 61 14.34 29.32 -6.49
CA SER A 61 15.32 28.23 -6.26
C SER A 61 16.30 28.07 -7.43
N THR A 62 15.84 28.22 -8.69
CA THR A 62 16.74 28.28 -9.85
C THR A 62 17.59 29.54 -9.93
N VAL A 63 17.21 30.62 -9.21
CA VAL A 63 17.93 31.89 -9.15
C VAL A 63 18.99 31.89 -8.04
N PHE A 64 18.73 31.24 -6.89
CA PHE A 64 19.70 31.12 -5.80
C PHE A 64 20.75 30.02 -6.02
N ALA A 65 20.41 28.88 -6.65
CA ALA A 65 21.40 27.89 -7.09
C ALA A 65 22.37 28.46 -8.16
N LYS A 66 21.98 29.55 -8.81
CA LYS A 66 22.72 30.23 -9.87
C LYS A 66 23.92 31.04 -9.39
N GLN A 67 24.03 31.34 -8.08
CA GLN A 67 25.07 32.21 -7.56
C GLN A 67 26.35 31.48 -7.09
N THR A 68 26.35 30.14 -7.02
CA THR A 68 27.48 29.39 -6.41
C THR A 68 28.08 28.26 -7.25
N ILE A 69 27.53 27.88 -8.40
CA ILE A 69 28.05 26.76 -9.20
C ILE A 69 28.32 27.24 -10.64
N ASN A 70 29.56 27.64 -10.92
CA ASN A 70 30.01 28.09 -12.25
C ASN A 70 30.32 26.94 -13.23
N ASP A 71 30.14 25.68 -12.83
CA ASP A 71 30.42 24.52 -13.67
C ASP A 71 29.11 23.89 -14.20
N PRO A 72 28.83 23.98 -15.51
CA PRO A 72 27.59 23.45 -16.10
C PRO A 72 27.46 21.93 -15.93
N ASP A 73 28.56 21.18 -15.83
CA ASP A 73 28.49 19.73 -15.67
C ASP A 73 28.03 19.32 -14.27
N ILE A 74 28.48 20.02 -13.23
CA ILE A 74 28.03 19.79 -11.84
C ILE A 74 26.53 20.09 -11.70
N HIS A 75 26.04 21.12 -12.37
CA HIS A 75 24.62 21.46 -12.38
C HIS A 75 23.77 20.34 -13.01
N TRP A 76 24.19 19.76 -14.14
CA TRP A 76 23.47 18.64 -14.75
C TRP A 76 23.51 17.38 -13.89
N GLU A 77 24.65 17.08 -13.24
CA GLU A 77 24.74 15.94 -12.32
C GLU A 77 23.77 16.07 -11.15
N MET A 78 23.63 17.27 -10.58
CA MET A 78 22.67 17.54 -9.52
C MET A 78 21.22 17.36 -10.00
N ASN A 79 20.88 17.88 -11.18
CA ASN A 79 19.55 17.71 -11.77
C ASN A 79 19.21 16.23 -12.04
N TYR A 80 20.19 15.42 -12.48
CA TYR A 80 19.99 13.98 -12.66
C TYR A 80 19.67 13.28 -11.34
N HIS A 81 20.38 13.65 -10.27
CA HIS A 81 20.16 13.09 -8.96
C HIS A 81 18.79 13.50 -8.37
N GLU A 82 18.44 14.78 -8.46
CA GLU A 82 17.14 15.30 -8.01
C GLU A 82 15.97 14.67 -8.78
N ALA A 83 16.08 14.57 -10.10
CA ALA A 83 15.07 13.92 -10.93
C ALA A 83 14.89 12.42 -10.61
N ALA A 84 15.98 11.73 -10.26
CA ALA A 84 15.92 10.35 -9.79
C ALA A 84 15.16 10.26 -8.45
N ILE A 85 15.41 11.18 -7.51
CA ILE A 85 14.69 11.26 -6.23
C ILE A 85 13.19 11.48 -6.47
N PHE A 86 12.80 12.37 -7.39
CA PHE A 86 11.38 12.55 -7.73
C PHE A 86 10.71 11.26 -8.22
N LEU A 87 11.39 10.49 -9.08
CA LEU A 87 10.87 9.20 -9.55
C LEU A 87 10.80 8.17 -8.41
N GLU A 88 11.80 8.13 -7.52
CA GLU A 88 11.77 7.26 -6.34
C GLU A 88 10.64 7.64 -5.37
N GLU A 89 10.43 8.92 -5.10
CA GLU A 89 9.34 9.43 -4.28
C GLU A 89 7.97 9.10 -4.90
N GLY A 90 7.83 9.24 -6.22
CA GLY A 90 6.64 8.86 -6.96
C GLY A 90 6.36 7.35 -6.90
N GLN A 91 7.38 6.52 -7.11
CA GLN A 91 7.33 5.06 -6.98
C GLN A 91 6.92 4.65 -5.56
N ASN A 92 7.50 5.31 -4.56
CA ASN A 92 7.27 5.05 -3.14
C ASN A 92 6.05 5.79 -2.56
N ASN A 93 5.26 6.50 -3.36
CA ASN A 93 4.09 7.27 -2.90
C ASN A 93 4.41 8.13 -1.66
N GLU A 94 5.53 8.84 -1.73
CA GLU A 94 5.99 9.79 -0.72
C GLU A 94 5.56 11.21 -1.12
N LYS A 95 5.23 12.04 -0.13
CA LYS A 95 4.80 13.41 -0.42
C LYS A 95 6.01 14.25 -0.84
N PHE A 96 5.85 15.11 -1.84
CA PHE A 96 6.88 16.04 -2.29
C PHE A 96 7.13 17.22 -1.32
N ASP A 97 6.36 17.32 -0.22
CA ASP A 97 6.50 18.38 0.79
C ASP A 97 7.87 18.36 1.50
N SER A 98 8.49 17.18 1.60
CA SER A 98 9.80 16.97 2.26
C SER A 98 10.93 16.74 1.27
N HIS A 99 10.73 17.09 -0.01
CA HIS A 99 11.73 16.93 -1.04
C HIS A 99 12.96 17.81 -0.75
N PRO A 100 14.20 17.28 -0.83
CA PRO A 100 15.40 18.07 -0.61
C PRO A 100 15.61 19.05 -1.78
N ARG A 101 15.19 20.31 -1.60
CA ARG A 101 15.31 21.35 -2.63
C ARG A 101 16.67 22.05 -2.63
N HIS A 102 17.42 21.95 -1.54
CA HIS A 102 18.71 22.60 -1.39
C HIS A 102 19.86 21.58 -1.31
N PRO A 103 21.04 21.88 -1.89
CA PRO A 103 22.20 20.98 -1.87
C PRO A 103 22.69 20.63 -0.46
N GLU A 104 22.44 21.50 0.52
CA GLU A 104 22.81 21.31 1.93
C GLU A 104 21.95 20.26 2.66
N ASP A 105 20.74 20.00 2.16
CA ASP A 105 19.81 19.01 2.73
C ASP A 105 20.07 17.59 2.21
N LEU A 106 20.75 17.48 1.07
CA LEU A 106 21.01 16.22 0.38
C LEU A 106 21.84 15.21 1.21
N PRO A 107 22.93 15.61 1.91
CA PRO A 107 23.69 14.66 2.75
C PRO A 107 22.85 14.11 3.91
N ALA A 108 22.00 14.94 4.52
CA ALA A 108 21.10 14.51 5.59
C ALA A 108 20.03 13.55 5.06
N TYR A 109 19.48 13.83 3.88
CA TYR A 109 18.58 12.93 3.16
C TYR A 109 19.23 11.57 2.91
N LEU A 110 20.42 11.55 2.31
CA LEU A 110 21.14 10.30 1.97
C LEU A 110 21.51 9.48 3.21
N LEU A 111 21.85 10.12 4.32
CA LEU A 111 22.14 9.44 5.58
C LEU A 111 20.91 8.71 6.13
N VAL A 112 19.75 9.38 6.14
CA VAL A 112 18.48 8.79 6.60
C VAL A 112 17.95 7.74 5.61
N HIS A 113 18.27 7.89 4.33
CA HIS A 113 17.83 6.96 3.27
C HIS A 113 18.78 5.78 3.05
N ASN A 114 19.70 5.55 3.98
CA ASN A 114 20.59 4.40 3.95
C ASN A 114 19.87 3.10 4.40
N ASN A 115 20.15 1.99 3.70
CA ASN A 115 19.66 0.65 4.06
C ASN A 115 20.02 0.27 5.50
N TRP A 116 21.17 0.71 6.00
CA TRP A 116 21.58 0.43 7.38
C TRP A 116 20.68 1.12 8.41
N TYR A 117 20.28 2.37 8.15
CA TYR A 117 19.32 3.11 8.99
C TYR A 117 17.97 2.39 9.03
N TYR A 118 17.45 1.98 7.86
CA TYR A 118 16.19 1.23 7.81
C TYR A 118 16.29 -0.15 8.46
N GLY A 119 17.43 -0.82 8.34
CA GLY A 119 17.70 -2.11 8.97
C GLY A 119 17.73 -2.00 10.50
N LEU A 120 18.32 -0.93 11.04
CA LEU A 120 18.40 -0.68 12.48
C LEU A 120 17.01 -0.41 13.09
N ASP A 121 16.19 0.46 12.47
CA ASP A 121 14.82 0.77 12.92
C ASP A 121 13.94 -0.49 12.90
N LEU A 122 14.08 -1.33 11.86
CA LEU A 122 13.38 -2.61 11.77
C LEU A 122 13.83 -3.60 12.85
N PHE A 123 15.14 -3.77 13.03
CA PHE A 123 15.70 -4.70 14.01
C PHE A 123 15.30 -4.31 15.44
N THR A 124 15.42 -3.03 15.80
CA THR A 124 15.07 -2.53 17.13
C THR A 124 13.57 -2.63 17.40
N SER A 125 12.73 -2.35 16.40
CA SER A 125 11.29 -2.56 16.48
C SER A 125 10.92 -4.04 16.68
N LEU A 126 11.55 -4.95 15.93
CA LEU A 126 11.32 -6.38 16.07
C LEU A 126 11.81 -6.91 17.42
N LEU A 127 12.95 -6.41 17.92
CA LEU A 127 13.47 -6.70 19.25
C LEU A 127 12.48 -6.29 20.35
N LEU A 128 11.89 -5.09 20.27
CA LEU A 128 10.87 -4.63 21.22
C LEU A 128 9.63 -5.53 21.25
N LEU A 129 9.19 -6.02 20.09
CA LEU A 129 8.07 -6.97 20.01
C LEU A 129 8.48 -8.34 20.56
N ALA A 130 9.69 -8.82 20.26
CA ALA A 130 10.18 -10.11 20.73
C ALA A 130 10.35 -10.16 22.26
N LEU A 131 10.59 -9.03 22.93
CA LEU A 131 10.62 -8.97 24.39
C LEU A 131 9.30 -9.44 25.04
N ALA A 132 8.17 -9.41 24.33
CA ALA A 132 6.91 -9.94 24.84
C ALA A 132 6.95 -11.44 25.15
N PHE A 133 7.86 -12.22 24.54
CA PHE A 133 8.03 -13.65 24.85
C PHE A 133 8.75 -13.90 26.18
N VAL A 134 9.53 -12.90 26.62
CA VAL A 134 10.46 -12.96 27.76
C VAL A 134 9.88 -12.27 29.00
N GLU A 135 9.09 -11.21 28.79
CA GLU A 135 8.43 -10.46 29.86
C GLU A 135 7.20 -11.20 30.40
N GLU A 136 6.85 -10.95 31.67
CA GLU A 136 5.65 -11.54 32.28
C GLU A 136 4.35 -11.13 31.54
N PRO A 137 3.44 -12.09 31.22
CA PRO A 137 3.52 -13.53 31.44
C PRO A 137 4.40 -14.23 30.39
N ALA A 138 5.61 -14.62 30.80
CA ALA A 138 6.61 -15.16 29.90
C ALA A 138 6.33 -16.62 29.56
N VAL A 139 6.78 -17.06 28.38
CA VAL A 139 6.87 -18.48 28.08
C VAL A 139 7.86 -19.11 29.05
N SER A 140 7.49 -20.22 29.70
CA SER A 140 8.26 -20.84 30.80
C SER A 140 9.73 -21.13 30.49
N ILE A 141 10.09 -21.28 29.21
CA ILE A 141 11.44 -21.57 28.73
C ILE A 141 12.32 -20.31 28.62
N PHE A 142 11.71 -19.11 28.46
CA PHE A 142 12.42 -17.86 28.14
C PHE A 142 12.36 -16.81 29.27
N GLN A 143 12.15 -17.24 30.52
CA GLN A 143 12.08 -16.32 31.67
C GLN A 143 13.45 -15.65 31.91
N LEU A 144 13.50 -14.32 31.75
CA LEU A 144 14.67 -13.52 32.11
C LEU A 144 14.39 -12.68 33.36
N PRO A 145 15.43 -12.34 34.14
CA PRO A 145 15.28 -11.48 35.30
C PRO A 145 14.87 -10.06 34.90
N VAL A 146 14.17 -9.37 35.82
CA VAL A 146 13.52 -8.08 35.56
C VAL A 146 14.48 -7.00 35.07
N TRP A 147 15.65 -6.91 35.70
CA TRP A 147 16.67 -5.94 35.30
C TRP A 147 17.18 -6.16 33.86
N LEU A 148 17.26 -7.41 33.41
CA LEU A 148 17.83 -7.73 32.10
C LEU A 148 16.88 -7.37 30.98
N HIS A 149 15.63 -7.86 31.01
CA HIS A 149 14.66 -7.48 29.98
C HIS A 149 14.35 -5.98 30.01
N GLY A 150 14.33 -5.35 31.19
CA GLY A 150 14.15 -3.90 31.34
C GLY A 150 15.31 -3.09 30.75
N SER A 151 16.55 -3.58 30.87
CA SER A 151 17.73 -2.94 30.26
C SER A 151 17.71 -3.06 28.74
N ILE A 152 17.31 -4.23 28.20
CA ILE A 152 17.17 -4.43 26.75
C ILE A 152 16.08 -3.51 26.19
N GLU A 153 14.93 -3.39 26.88
CA GLU A 153 13.86 -2.47 26.50
C GLU A 153 14.35 -1.03 26.48
N LEU A 154 15.05 -0.59 27.54
CA LEU A 154 15.57 0.78 27.64
C LEU A 154 16.57 1.08 26.52
N LEU A 155 17.44 0.14 26.19
CA LEU A 155 18.41 0.26 25.09
C LEU A 155 17.70 0.38 23.73
N ALA A 156 16.68 -0.45 23.49
CA ALA A 156 15.92 -0.41 22.24
C ALA A 156 15.10 0.89 22.09
N LEU A 157 14.50 1.39 23.17
CA LEU A 157 13.81 2.68 23.16
C LEU A 157 14.81 3.84 22.95
N LEU A 158 16.00 3.76 23.55
CA LEU A 158 17.06 4.75 23.34
C LEU A 158 17.50 4.79 21.88
N THR A 159 17.70 3.64 21.23
CA THR A 159 18.06 3.59 19.81
C THR A 159 16.99 4.23 18.92
N ILE A 160 15.71 3.94 19.16
CA ILE A 160 14.59 4.57 18.43
C ILE A 160 14.55 6.09 18.68
N GLY A 161 14.86 6.52 19.90
CA GLY A 161 14.97 7.94 20.24
C GLY A 161 16.08 8.65 19.47
N VAL A 162 17.25 8.02 19.33
CA VAL A 162 18.37 8.55 18.53
C VAL A 162 18.00 8.66 17.05
N GLU A 163 17.38 7.63 16.47
CA GLU A 163 16.89 7.67 15.08
C GLU A 163 15.89 8.81 14.85
N LEU A 164 14.94 8.97 15.76
CA LEU A 164 13.96 10.05 15.72
C LEU A 164 14.63 11.43 15.81
N ALA A 165 15.67 11.57 16.63
CA ALA A 165 16.45 12.81 16.74
C ALA A 165 17.25 13.11 15.44
N LEU A 166 17.81 12.10 14.78
CA LEU A 166 18.45 12.26 13.46
C LEU A 166 17.44 12.71 12.41
N LYS A 167 16.26 12.10 12.39
CA LYS A 167 15.16 12.49 11.51
C LYS A 167 14.68 13.92 11.79
N LEU A 168 14.69 14.34 13.06
CA LEU A 168 14.36 15.70 13.48
C LEU A 168 15.36 16.73 12.99
N ARG A 169 16.65 16.38 12.96
CA ARG A 169 17.70 17.24 12.41
C ARG A 169 17.53 17.49 10.92
N TRP A 170 17.05 16.50 10.16
CA TRP A 170 16.82 16.64 8.71
C TRP A 170 15.52 17.40 8.38
N ILE A 171 14.38 17.02 8.97
CA ILE A 171 13.06 17.57 8.58
C ILE A 171 12.77 18.93 9.24
N GLY A 172 13.40 19.22 10.38
CA GLY A 172 13.15 20.41 11.19
C GLY A 172 11.98 20.29 12.16
N TRP A 173 12.01 21.13 13.20
CA TRP A 173 11.08 21.08 14.33
C TRP A 173 9.64 21.43 13.98
N GLY A 174 9.42 22.49 13.19
CA GLY A 174 8.07 22.96 12.83
C GLY A 174 7.28 21.96 12.00
N THR A 175 7.96 21.21 11.12
CA THR A 175 7.34 20.22 10.24
C THR A 175 6.99 18.93 10.99
N ILE A 176 7.84 18.49 11.92
CA ILE A 176 7.59 17.28 12.72
C ILE A 176 6.41 17.46 13.68
N LEU A 177 6.28 18.62 14.33
CA LEU A 177 5.16 18.89 15.24
C LEU A 177 3.81 18.87 14.51
N LYS A 178 3.77 19.26 13.23
CA LYS A 178 2.57 19.17 12.39
C LYS A 178 2.27 17.74 11.94
N HIS A 179 3.26 16.85 11.92
CA HIS A 179 3.11 15.50 11.39
C HIS A 179 2.54 14.52 12.44
N LYS A 180 1.22 14.31 12.40
CA LYS A 180 0.45 13.48 13.36
C LYS A 180 1.07 12.12 13.70
N ARG A 181 1.63 11.41 12.70
CA ARG A 181 2.25 10.08 12.90
C ARG A 181 3.53 10.16 13.74
N THR A 182 4.39 11.12 13.42
CA THR A 182 5.65 11.30 14.14
C THR A 182 5.35 11.74 15.57
N MET A 183 4.36 12.63 15.75
CA MET A 183 3.89 13.03 17.08
C MET A 183 3.36 11.86 17.91
N LEU A 184 2.58 10.96 17.32
CA LEU A 184 2.12 9.76 18.00
C LEU A 184 3.33 8.88 18.42
N LYS A 185 4.31 8.65 17.52
CA LYS A 185 5.55 7.93 17.84
C LYS A 185 6.34 8.60 18.97
N CYS A 186 6.43 9.94 18.99
CA CYS A 186 7.10 10.71 20.05
C CYS A 186 6.42 10.50 21.41
N VAL A 187 5.09 10.64 21.46
CA VAL A 187 4.31 10.50 22.71
C VAL A 187 4.41 9.08 23.24
N THR A 188 4.25 8.06 22.39
CA THR A 188 4.38 6.66 22.82
C THR A 188 5.79 6.34 23.29
N LEU A 189 6.82 6.85 22.61
CA LEU A 189 8.22 6.68 23.01
C LEU A 189 8.48 7.29 24.40
N ALA A 190 8.00 8.51 24.65
CA ALA A 190 8.19 9.19 25.92
C ALA A 190 7.53 8.45 27.09
N ILE A 191 6.27 8.01 26.92
CA ILE A 191 5.54 7.24 27.93
C ILE A 191 6.25 5.91 28.22
N MET A 192 6.63 5.18 27.17
CA MET A 192 7.30 3.88 27.31
C MET A 192 8.69 3.99 27.93
N PHE A 193 9.45 5.04 27.59
CA PHE A 193 10.77 5.27 28.16
C PHE A 193 10.67 5.55 29.66
N LEU A 194 9.72 6.40 30.08
CA LEU A 194 9.47 6.68 31.49
C LEU A 194 9.09 5.41 32.27
N GLU A 195 8.18 4.60 31.73
CA GLU A 195 7.80 3.33 32.36
C GLU A 195 8.95 2.33 32.44
N ALA A 196 9.76 2.21 31.38
CA ALA A 196 10.93 1.32 31.38
C ALA A 196 11.93 1.72 32.47
N VAL A 197 12.20 3.02 32.64
CA VAL A 197 13.03 3.54 33.73
C VAL A 197 12.44 3.19 35.10
N ILE A 198 11.12 3.35 35.29
CA ILE A 198 10.44 2.99 36.54
C ILE A 198 10.59 1.49 36.86
N VAL A 199 10.42 0.61 35.87
CA VAL A 199 10.57 -0.84 36.04
C VAL A 199 12.00 -1.22 36.43
N VAL A 200 13.00 -0.63 35.77
CA VAL A 200 14.41 -0.86 36.09
C VAL A 200 14.77 -0.37 37.50
N ILE A 201 14.22 0.76 37.95
CA ILE A 201 14.47 1.26 39.31
C ILE A 201 13.76 0.40 40.36
N ARG A 202 12.49 0.06 40.13
CA ARG A 202 11.64 -0.64 41.12
C ARG A 202 11.91 -2.15 41.18
N GLN A 203 12.58 -2.72 40.18
CA GLN A 203 12.86 -4.16 40.05
C GLN A 203 11.60 -5.05 40.15
N SER A 204 10.42 -4.49 39.86
CA SER A 204 9.15 -5.21 39.90
C SER A 204 8.23 -4.76 38.78
N SER A 205 7.71 -5.73 38.04
CA SER A 205 6.74 -5.53 36.96
C SER A 205 5.39 -5.09 37.52
N HIS A 206 4.77 -4.08 36.92
CA HIS A 206 3.35 -3.77 37.10
C HIS A 206 2.58 -4.16 35.84
N PHE A 207 1.25 -4.06 35.86
CA PHE A 207 0.42 -4.24 34.67
C PHE A 207 0.69 -3.12 33.67
N ARG A 208 1.33 -3.45 32.53
CA ARG A 208 1.80 -2.49 31.52
C ARG A 208 0.98 -2.59 30.24
N VAL A 209 -0.04 -1.74 30.12
CA VAL A 209 -0.92 -1.66 28.92
C VAL A 209 -0.18 -1.04 27.74
N THR A 210 0.79 -0.16 27.98
CA THR A 210 1.61 0.52 26.97
C THR A 210 2.38 -0.43 26.06
N ARG A 211 2.66 -1.66 26.50
CA ARG A 211 3.26 -2.72 25.67
C ARG A 211 2.44 -3.00 24.41
N ALA A 212 1.12 -2.86 24.47
CA ALA A 212 0.24 -3.03 23.32
C ALA A 212 0.45 -1.96 22.23
N LEU A 213 1.13 -0.86 22.55
CA LEU A 213 1.48 0.19 21.58
C LEU A 213 2.78 -0.09 20.83
N ARG A 214 3.63 -1.04 21.26
CA ARG A 214 4.91 -1.40 20.59
C ARG A 214 4.79 -1.66 19.08
N PRO A 215 3.73 -2.31 18.56
CA PRO A 215 3.56 -2.50 17.12
C PRO A 215 3.58 -1.20 16.31
N ILE A 216 3.34 -0.03 16.93
CA ILE A 216 3.44 1.26 16.25
C ILE A 216 4.84 1.53 15.71
N PHE A 217 5.88 1.12 16.43
CA PHE A 217 7.27 1.32 16.01
C PHE A 217 7.56 0.50 14.76
N LEU A 218 7.13 -0.77 14.74
CA LEU A 218 7.25 -1.64 13.57
C LEU A 218 6.47 -1.11 12.37
N VAL A 219 5.23 -0.66 12.56
CA VAL A 219 4.39 -0.11 11.49
C VAL A 219 4.96 1.20 10.91
N ASP A 220 5.73 1.97 11.69
CA ASP A 220 6.36 3.21 11.20
C ASP A 220 7.60 2.97 10.33
N THR A 221 8.21 1.78 10.40
CA THR A 221 9.41 1.42 9.62
C THR A 221 9.17 1.55 8.11
N LYS A 222 10.24 1.77 7.33
CA LYS A 222 10.16 1.86 5.86
C LYS A 222 9.70 0.54 5.23
N TYR A 223 10.27 -0.58 5.67
CA TYR A 223 9.96 -1.90 5.12
C TYR A 223 8.48 -2.29 5.33
N CYS A 224 7.87 -1.89 6.45
CA CYS A 224 6.44 -2.09 6.71
C CYS A 224 5.54 -1.00 6.10
N GLY A 225 6.04 -0.21 5.14
CA GLY A 225 5.27 0.84 4.46
C GLY A 225 4.00 0.32 3.79
N GLY A 226 4.02 -0.89 3.23
CA GLY A 226 2.85 -1.57 2.67
C GLY A 226 1.78 -1.88 3.73
N VAL A 227 2.19 -2.50 4.84
CA VAL A 227 1.32 -2.81 5.99
C VAL A 227 0.67 -1.53 6.53
N ARG A 228 1.46 -0.47 6.70
CA ARG A 228 0.98 0.85 7.13
C ARG A 228 -0.08 1.43 6.20
N ARG A 229 0.12 1.32 4.87
CA ARG A 229 -0.88 1.77 3.89
C ARG A 229 -2.15 0.95 4.01
N PHE A 230 -2.03 -0.35 4.17
CA PHE A 230 -3.17 -1.26 4.33
C PHE A 230 -3.99 -0.96 5.59
N ILE A 231 -3.34 -0.78 6.75
CA ILE A 231 -4.01 -0.39 8.00
C ILE A 231 -4.76 0.94 7.82
N ARG A 232 -4.12 1.94 7.19
CA ARG A 232 -4.76 3.22 6.92
C ARG A 232 -5.99 3.05 6.02
N GLN A 233 -5.91 2.19 5.01
CA GLN A 233 -7.05 1.91 4.13
C GLN A 233 -8.20 1.32 4.91
N ILE A 234 -7.96 0.29 5.73
CA ILE A 234 -9.01 -0.33 6.57
C ILE A 234 -9.69 0.73 7.44
N LEU A 235 -8.92 1.60 8.09
CA LEU A 235 -9.47 2.67 8.93
C LEU A 235 -10.22 3.74 8.13
N GLN A 236 -9.81 4.02 6.89
CA GLN A 236 -10.49 4.97 5.99
C GLN A 236 -11.77 4.40 5.37
N THR A 237 -11.85 3.08 5.19
CA THR A 237 -13.06 2.38 4.72
C THR A 237 -14.03 2.04 5.85
N LEU A 238 -13.61 2.18 7.11
CA LEU A 238 -14.46 1.88 8.27
C LEU A 238 -15.71 2.77 8.41
N PRO A 239 -15.69 4.10 8.14
CA PRO A 239 -16.85 4.95 8.43
C PRO A 239 -18.15 4.52 7.72
N PRO A 240 -18.19 4.23 6.41
CA PRO A 240 -19.40 3.71 5.76
C PRO A 240 -19.89 2.37 6.33
N ILE A 241 -18.96 1.53 6.81
CA ILE A 241 -19.28 0.24 7.42
C ILE A 241 -19.95 0.45 8.79
N LEU A 242 -19.55 1.48 9.54
CA LEU A 242 -20.15 1.82 10.83
C LEU A 242 -21.61 2.23 10.68
N ASP A 243 -21.99 2.92 9.61
CA ASP A 243 -23.38 3.31 9.34
C ASP A 243 -24.27 2.06 9.16
N MET A 244 -23.81 1.09 8.37
CA MET A 244 -24.52 -0.19 8.17
C MET A 244 -24.52 -1.05 9.43
N LEU A 245 -23.42 -1.07 10.19
CA LEU A 245 -23.36 -1.72 11.49
C LEU A 245 -24.37 -1.11 12.48
N GLY A 246 -24.57 0.20 12.43
CA GLY A 246 -25.60 0.90 13.21
C GLY A 246 -27.01 0.40 12.89
N LEU A 247 -27.34 0.23 11.61
CA LEU A 247 -28.62 -0.34 11.16
C LEU A 247 -28.79 -1.79 11.64
N LEU A 248 -27.74 -2.61 11.53
CA LEU A 248 -27.75 -3.99 12.01
C LEU A 248 -28.01 -4.06 13.53
N LEU A 249 -27.29 -3.24 14.32
CA LEU A 249 -27.48 -3.15 15.76
C LEU A 249 -28.88 -2.66 16.13
N PHE A 250 -29.44 -1.71 15.37
CA PHE A 250 -30.82 -1.26 15.58
C PHE A 250 -31.83 -2.41 15.47
N PHE A 251 -31.73 -3.25 14.43
CA PHE A 251 -32.63 -4.40 14.31
C PHE A 251 -32.39 -5.47 15.39
N ILE A 252 -31.14 -5.70 15.80
CA ILE A 252 -30.83 -6.58 16.92
C ILE A 252 -31.51 -6.08 18.21
N ILE A 253 -31.50 -4.77 18.46
CA ILE A 253 -32.17 -4.17 19.63
C ILE A 253 -33.70 -4.36 19.55
N VAL A 254 -34.31 -4.17 18.37
CA VAL A 254 -35.75 -4.42 18.19
C VAL A 254 -36.12 -5.87 18.50
N TYR A 255 -35.38 -6.83 17.94
CA TYR A 255 -35.59 -8.25 18.22
C TYR A 255 -35.26 -8.63 19.66
N MET A 256 -34.27 -7.98 20.28
CA MET A 256 -33.91 -8.17 21.69
C MET A 256 -35.07 -7.79 22.60
N VAL A 257 -35.65 -6.60 22.42
CA VAL A 257 -36.79 -6.16 23.24
C VAL A 257 -37.97 -7.12 23.04
N LEU A 258 -38.28 -7.50 21.80
CA LEU A 258 -39.35 -8.45 21.50
C LEU A 258 -39.10 -9.83 22.14
N GLY A 259 -37.88 -10.36 22.01
CA GLY A 259 -37.48 -11.66 22.55
C GLY A 259 -37.53 -11.68 24.08
N TYR A 260 -37.08 -10.60 24.73
CA TYR A 260 -37.18 -10.44 26.17
C TYR A 260 -38.64 -10.48 26.64
N PHE A 261 -39.54 -9.71 26.01
CA PHE A 261 -40.96 -9.73 26.36
C PHE A 261 -41.62 -11.09 26.11
N MET A 262 -41.22 -11.81 25.07
CA MET A 262 -41.82 -13.11 24.73
C MET A 262 -41.27 -14.29 25.55
N PHE A 263 -39.99 -14.26 25.93
CA PHE A 263 -39.28 -15.45 26.42
C PHE A 263 -38.61 -15.31 27.78
N SER A 264 -38.67 -14.14 28.43
CA SER A 264 -37.98 -13.90 29.71
C SER A 264 -38.28 -14.95 30.80
N GLU A 265 -39.52 -15.41 30.91
CA GLU A 265 -39.92 -16.44 31.90
C GLU A 265 -39.60 -17.87 31.46
N THR A 266 -39.48 -18.10 30.16
CA THR A 266 -39.41 -19.44 29.55
C THR A 266 -37.99 -19.86 29.21
N ASN A 267 -37.15 -18.91 28.81
CA ASN A 267 -35.83 -19.17 28.25
C ASN A 267 -34.79 -18.31 28.98
N ARG A 268 -33.85 -18.99 29.65
CA ARG A 268 -32.79 -18.34 30.40
C ARG A 268 -31.93 -17.41 29.55
N ASN A 269 -31.82 -17.67 28.25
CA ASN A 269 -31.08 -16.83 27.31
C ASN A 269 -31.74 -15.46 27.10
N PHE A 270 -32.99 -15.30 27.51
CA PHE A 270 -33.76 -14.05 27.42
C PHE A 270 -34.17 -13.49 28.79
N ALA A 271 -33.54 -13.97 29.88
CA ALA A 271 -33.91 -13.59 31.25
C ALA A 271 -33.69 -12.11 31.56
N THR A 272 -32.68 -11.48 30.95
CA THR A 272 -32.42 -10.04 31.02
C THR A 272 -32.27 -9.43 29.62
N LEU A 273 -32.37 -8.11 29.51
CA LEU A 273 -32.10 -7.42 28.24
C LEU A 273 -30.66 -7.65 27.75
N GLN A 274 -29.69 -7.70 28.67
CA GLN A 274 -28.29 -7.99 28.33
C GLN A 274 -28.12 -9.42 27.82
N ASP A 275 -28.71 -10.40 28.50
CA ASP A 275 -28.64 -11.80 28.06
C ASP A 275 -29.31 -11.99 26.69
N SER A 276 -30.44 -11.30 26.48
CA SER A 276 -31.17 -11.30 25.20
C SER A 276 -30.30 -10.72 24.08
N PHE A 277 -29.60 -9.60 24.34
CA PHE A 277 -28.69 -8.98 23.37
C PHE A 277 -27.54 -9.92 23.01
N VAL A 278 -26.86 -10.49 24.02
CA VAL A 278 -25.74 -11.42 23.79
C VAL A 278 -26.22 -12.66 23.04
N SER A 279 -27.37 -13.22 23.42
CA SER A 279 -27.91 -14.42 22.79
C SER A 279 -28.27 -14.20 21.32
N LEU A 280 -28.85 -13.04 20.98
CA LEU A 280 -29.15 -12.69 19.60
C LEU A 280 -27.89 -12.32 18.81
N PHE A 281 -26.95 -11.60 19.43
CA PHE A 281 -25.66 -11.29 18.79
C PHE A 281 -24.87 -12.56 18.44
N VAL A 282 -24.91 -13.59 19.30
CA VAL A 282 -24.33 -14.92 18.98
C VAL A 282 -25.17 -15.65 17.93
N LEU A 283 -26.51 -15.57 18.00
CA LEU A 283 -27.41 -16.18 17.01
C LEU A 283 -27.23 -15.60 15.60
N LEU A 284 -26.86 -14.33 15.49
CA LEU A 284 -26.48 -13.69 14.22
C LEU A 284 -25.36 -14.45 13.49
N THR A 285 -24.43 -15.02 14.25
CA THR A 285 -23.32 -15.86 13.75
C THR A 285 -23.68 -17.34 13.65
N THR A 286 -24.93 -17.70 13.94
CA THR A 286 -25.49 -19.06 14.02
C THR A 286 -24.78 -20.02 14.98
N ALA A 287 -23.88 -19.54 15.83
CA ALA A 287 -23.05 -20.36 16.72
C ALA A 287 -23.82 -21.06 17.85
N ASN A 288 -24.98 -20.53 18.25
CA ASN A 288 -25.83 -21.09 19.30
C ASN A 288 -27.17 -21.63 18.79
N PHE A 289 -27.32 -21.84 17.46
CA PHE A 289 -28.51 -22.45 16.88
C PHE A 289 -28.30 -23.98 16.72
N PRO A 290 -29.24 -24.85 17.14
CA PRO A 290 -30.61 -24.57 17.59
C PRO A 290 -30.77 -24.30 19.10
N ASP A 291 -29.71 -24.42 19.90
CA ASP A 291 -29.77 -24.42 21.37
C ASP A 291 -30.49 -23.22 21.98
N VAL A 292 -30.31 -22.02 21.42
CA VAL A 292 -30.98 -20.80 21.89
C VAL A 292 -32.50 -20.84 21.72
N MET A 293 -32.99 -21.59 20.74
CA MET A 293 -34.41 -21.75 20.40
C MET A 293 -35.09 -22.87 21.20
N MET A 294 -34.36 -23.94 21.52
CA MET A 294 -34.94 -25.18 22.05
C MET A 294 -35.83 -25.02 23.30
N PRO A 295 -35.46 -24.22 24.33
CA PRO A 295 -36.30 -24.03 25.51
C PRO A 295 -37.67 -23.41 25.16
N SER A 296 -37.68 -22.37 24.33
CA SER A 296 -38.90 -21.73 23.84
C SER A 296 -39.70 -22.71 22.97
N PHE A 297 -39.06 -23.40 22.03
CA PHE A 297 -39.71 -24.35 21.13
C PHE A 297 -40.41 -25.51 21.86
N SER A 298 -39.81 -25.99 22.96
CA SER A 298 -40.38 -27.06 23.78
C SER A 298 -41.71 -26.68 24.43
N LYS A 299 -41.95 -25.39 24.69
CA LYS A 299 -43.21 -24.87 25.25
C LYS A 299 -44.29 -24.71 24.19
N SER A 300 -43.93 -24.16 23.03
CA SER A 300 -44.83 -24.06 21.88
C SER A 300 -44.04 -24.04 20.59
N LYS A 301 -44.44 -24.91 19.65
CA LYS A 301 -43.81 -25.01 18.32
C LYS A 301 -43.91 -23.70 17.53
N TRP A 302 -44.92 -22.86 17.81
CA TRP A 302 -45.11 -21.57 17.16
C TRP A 302 -44.00 -20.56 17.46
N TYR A 303 -43.27 -20.71 18.57
CA TYR A 303 -42.15 -19.84 18.89
C TYR A 303 -40.96 -19.99 17.94
N ALA A 304 -40.89 -21.08 17.15
CA ALA A 304 -39.92 -21.21 16.07
C ALA A 304 -40.00 -20.05 15.06
N ILE A 305 -41.19 -19.47 14.86
CA ILE A 305 -41.40 -18.37 13.90
C ILE A 305 -40.53 -17.16 14.25
N TYR A 306 -40.37 -16.83 15.53
CA TYR A 306 -39.52 -15.72 15.97
C TYR A 306 -38.05 -15.94 15.56
N PHE A 307 -37.50 -17.13 15.81
CA PHE A 307 -36.10 -17.43 15.49
C PHE A 307 -35.87 -17.56 13.98
N VAL A 308 -36.82 -18.15 13.26
CA VAL A 308 -36.77 -18.27 11.79
C VAL A 308 -36.90 -16.88 11.14
N SER A 309 -37.77 -16.00 11.64
CA SER A 309 -37.89 -14.63 11.11
C SER A 309 -36.64 -13.80 11.43
N TYR A 310 -36.06 -13.98 12.61
CA TYR A 310 -34.79 -13.35 12.99
C TYR A 310 -33.67 -13.77 12.03
N LEU A 311 -33.48 -15.07 11.81
CA LEU A 311 -32.45 -15.58 10.90
C LEU A 311 -32.72 -15.13 9.46
N SER A 312 -33.96 -15.18 8.99
CA SER A 312 -34.32 -14.71 7.66
C SER A 312 -33.96 -13.23 7.46
N MET A 313 -34.38 -12.38 8.40
CA MET A 313 -34.15 -10.94 8.31
C MET A 313 -32.69 -10.55 8.55
N MET A 314 -32.04 -11.08 9.59
CA MET A 314 -30.70 -10.64 9.97
C MET A 314 -29.59 -11.33 9.17
N LEU A 315 -29.67 -12.64 8.97
CA LEU A 315 -28.63 -13.40 8.27
C LEU A 315 -28.77 -13.30 6.75
N TYR A 316 -29.97 -13.54 6.20
CA TYR A 316 -30.12 -13.59 4.75
C TYR A 316 -30.37 -12.23 4.11
N VAL A 317 -31.04 -11.31 4.80
CA VAL A 317 -31.29 -9.96 4.26
C VAL A 317 -30.21 -8.99 4.72
N MET A 318 -30.09 -8.72 6.02
CA MET A 318 -29.19 -7.67 6.52
C MET A 318 -27.70 -7.97 6.29
N MET A 319 -27.20 -9.18 6.60
CA MET A 319 -25.77 -9.50 6.40
C MET A 319 -25.37 -9.51 4.92
N ASN A 320 -26.22 -10.03 4.04
CA ASN A 320 -25.95 -10.00 2.60
C ASN A 320 -26.00 -8.58 2.02
N LEU A 321 -26.93 -7.74 2.49
CA LEU A 321 -26.96 -6.32 2.15
C LEU A 321 -25.70 -5.61 2.66
N MET A 322 -25.29 -5.87 3.90
CA MET A 322 -24.06 -5.33 4.48
C MET A 322 -22.84 -5.73 3.64
N LEU A 323 -22.71 -7.00 3.26
CA LEU A 323 -21.63 -7.47 2.39
C LEU A 323 -21.61 -6.73 1.05
N ALA A 324 -22.79 -6.52 0.43
CA ALA A 324 -22.90 -5.78 -0.81
C ALA A 324 -22.42 -4.32 -0.68
N VAL A 325 -22.86 -3.61 0.35
CA VAL A 325 -22.45 -2.22 0.61
C VAL A 325 -20.97 -2.12 0.95
N VAL A 326 -20.45 -3.03 1.78
CA VAL A 326 -19.02 -3.11 2.11
C VAL A 326 -18.19 -3.33 0.83
N ASN A 327 -18.64 -4.21 -0.06
CA ASN A 327 -17.94 -4.47 -1.31
C ASN A 327 -17.96 -3.26 -2.25
N GLU A 328 -19.09 -2.57 -2.39
CA GLU A 328 -19.20 -1.36 -3.20
C GLU A 328 -18.31 -0.22 -2.67
N THR A 329 -18.35 0.02 -1.36
CA THR A 329 -17.54 1.05 -0.69
C THR A 329 -16.04 0.73 -0.77
N PHE A 330 -15.65 -0.53 -0.57
CA PHE A 330 -14.27 -0.99 -0.72
C PHE A 330 -13.78 -0.81 -2.16
N THR A 331 -14.54 -1.29 -3.14
CA THR A 331 -14.18 -1.17 -4.58
C THR A 331 -14.06 0.30 -4.99
N SER A 332 -14.97 1.16 -4.55
CA SER A 332 -14.90 2.60 -4.82
C SER A 332 -13.66 3.24 -4.20
N ALA A 333 -13.35 2.90 -2.94
CA ALA A 333 -12.16 3.40 -2.25
C ALA A 333 -10.85 2.89 -2.89
N GLU A 334 -10.82 1.65 -3.37
CA GLU A 334 -9.68 1.11 -4.11
C GLU A 334 -9.46 1.84 -5.44
N ARG A 335 -10.52 2.09 -6.20
CA ARG A 335 -10.46 2.86 -7.45
C ARG A 335 -9.94 4.28 -7.21
N ASP A 336 -10.44 4.97 -6.18
CA ASP A 336 -9.98 6.31 -5.84
C ASP A 336 -8.52 6.32 -5.39
N LYS A 337 -8.09 5.30 -4.65
CA LYS A 337 -6.69 5.13 -4.26
C LYS A 337 -5.82 4.87 -5.48
N PHE A 338 -6.22 3.99 -6.37
CA PHE A 338 -5.49 3.70 -7.61
C PHE A 338 -5.34 4.96 -8.47
N LYS A 339 -6.43 5.71 -8.65
CA LYS A 339 -6.42 7.00 -9.34
C LYS A 339 -5.43 7.99 -8.70
N LYS A 340 -5.44 8.12 -7.36
CA LYS A 340 -4.51 9.00 -6.64
C LYS A 340 -3.06 8.55 -6.79
N LEU A 341 -2.78 7.24 -6.70
CA LEU A 341 -1.44 6.68 -6.90
C LEU A 341 -0.93 6.93 -8.32
N PHE A 342 -1.78 6.70 -9.32
CA PHE A 342 -1.45 6.93 -10.72
C PHE A 342 -1.17 8.41 -11.00
N LEU A 343 -2.02 9.32 -10.51
CA LEU A 343 -1.81 10.76 -10.64
C LEU A 343 -0.54 11.23 -9.93
N HIS A 344 -0.24 10.66 -8.75
CA HIS A 344 0.97 11.00 -8.01
C HIS A 344 2.25 10.55 -8.73
N LYS A 345 2.27 9.32 -9.28
CA LYS A 345 3.35 8.85 -10.17
C LYS A 345 3.54 9.77 -11.39
N ARG A 346 2.44 10.18 -12.04
CA ARG A 346 2.50 11.11 -13.18
C ARG A 346 3.08 12.46 -12.80
N ARG A 347 2.70 13.02 -11.65
CA ARG A 347 3.28 14.28 -11.14
C ARG A 347 4.78 14.15 -10.90
N ALA A 348 5.24 13.05 -10.29
CA ALA A 348 6.67 12.78 -10.13
C ALA A 348 7.40 12.77 -11.47
N CYS A 349 6.87 12.08 -12.49
CA CYS A 349 7.45 12.09 -13.83
C CYS A 349 7.48 13.50 -14.43
N GLN A 350 6.43 14.31 -14.24
CA GLN A 350 6.40 15.68 -14.75
C GLN A 350 7.44 16.59 -14.07
N HIS A 351 7.62 16.48 -12.75
CA HIS A 351 8.66 17.19 -12.02
C HIS A 351 10.06 16.76 -12.48
N ALA A 352 10.31 15.45 -12.57
CA ALA A 352 11.56 14.91 -13.09
C ALA A 352 11.83 15.37 -14.53
N PHE A 353 10.84 15.30 -15.43
CA PHE A 353 10.95 15.75 -16.81
C PHE A 353 11.33 17.23 -16.89
N LYS A 354 10.70 18.08 -16.09
CA LYS A 354 10.98 19.53 -16.06
C LYS A 354 12.43 19.84 -15.64
N LEU A 355 13.04 19.04 -14.76
CA LEU A 355 14.44 19.20 -14.33
C LEU A 355 15.46 18.72 -15.38
N LEU A 356 15.05 17.75 -16.20
CA LEU A 356 15.91 17.09 -17.19
C LEU A 356 15.93 17.79 -18.54
N VAL A 357 15.12 18.84 -18.71
CA VAL A 357 14.96 19.52 -19.99
C VAL A 357 15.60 20.91 -19.95
N SER A 358 16.24 21.31 -21.06
CA SER A 358 16.85 22.63 -21.21
C SER A 358 15.79 23.71 -21.47
N LYS A 359 16.04 24.92 -20.99
CA LYS A 359 15.21 26.11 -21.29
C LYS A 359 15.03 26.38 -22.78
N GLN A 360 15.96 25.90 -23.62
CA GLN A 360 15.90 26.07 -25.07
C GLN A 360 14.92 25.12 -25.75
N ASN A 361 14.65 23.94 -25.17
CA ASN A 361 13.77 22.92 -25.75
C ASN A 361 12.91 22.28 -24.66
N PRO A 362 11.91 22.97 -24.11
CA PRO A 362 11.14 22.55 -22.91
C PRO A 362 10.35 21.25 -23.08
N ASP A 363 10.13 20.80 -24.32
CA ASP A 363 9.24 19.68 -24.62
C ASP A 363 9.98 18.39 -24.99
N GLN A 364 11.32 18.41 -25.04
CA GLN A 364 12.12 17.29 -25.54
C GLN A 364 13.32 16.94 -24.66
N MET A 365 13.39 15.69 -24.22
CA MET A 365 14.54 15.11 -23.51
C MET A 365 15.40 14.27 -24.46
N LYS A 366 16.70 14.54 -24.57
CA LYS A 366 17.61 13.72 -25.40
C LYS A 366 18.17 12.54 -24.62
N PHE A 367 18.80 11.61 -25.34
CA PHE A 367 19.40 10.40 -24.74
C PHE A 367 20.42 10.71 -23.63
N LYS A 368 21.28 11.74 -23.79
CA LYS A 368 22.28 12.10 -22.76
C LYS A 368 21.63 12.40 -21.40
N GLN A 369 20.49 13.12 -21.39
CA GLN A 369 19.79 13.42 -20.15
C GLN A 369 19.10 12.18 -19.57
N PHE A 370 18.53 11.33 -20.41
CA PHE A 370 17.93 10.06 -19.99
C PHE A 370 18.96 9.09 -19.40
N GLU A 371 20.14 8.98 -20.02
CA GLU A 371 21.27 8.19 -19.51
C GLU A 371 21.74 8.71 -18.15
N GLY A 372 21.89 10.03 -18.01
CA GLY A 372 22.25 10.68 -16.75
C GLY A 372 21.26 10.37 -15.62
N LEU A 373 19.96 10.45 -15.90
CA LEU A 373 18.91 10.06 -14.96
C LEU A 373 19.02 8.58 -14.57
N MET A 374 19.14 7.69 -15.55
CA MET A 374 19.13 6.24 -15.32
C MET A 374 20.35 5.76 -14.52
N ARG A 375 21.47 6.48 -14.59
CA ARG A 375 22.64 6.22 -13.75
C ARG A 375 22.33 6.31 -12.24
N TYR A 376 21.42 7.18 -11.84
CA TYR A 376 21.01 7.34 -10.43
C TYR A 376 19.75 6.54 -10.10
N TYR A 377 18.73 6.57 -10.97
CA TYR A 377 17.46 5.90 -10.72
C TYR A 377 17.54 4.36 -10.86
N ALA A 378 18.33 3.86 -11.80
CA ALA A 378 18.46 2.43 -12.10
C ALA A 378 19.93 1.99 -12.28
N PRO A 379 20.79 2.13 -11.25
CA PRO A 379 22.24 1.92 -11.36
C PRO A 379 22.65 0.48 -11.71
N LYS A 380 21.73 -0.48 -11.58
CA LYS A 380 21.96 -1.91 -11.89
C LYS A 380 21.77 -2.25 -13.37
N LYS A 381 21.11 -1.39 -14.16
CA LYS A 381 20.82 -1.65 -15.57
C LYS A 381 22.07 -1.39 -16.42
N SER A 382 22.30 -2.21 -17.43
CA SER A 382 23.43 -2.02 -18.35
C SER A 382 23.17 -0.85 -19.31
N THR A 383 24.23 -0.29 -19.91
CA THR A 383 24.09 0.76 -20.93
C THR A 383 23.25 0.30 -22.12
N LEU A 384 23.34 -0.98 -22.50
CA LEU A 384 22.53 -1.57 -23.56
C LEU A 384 21.04 -1.54 -23.18
N ASP A 385 20.70 -1.94 -21.96
CA ASP A 385 19.33 -1.90 -21.46
C ASP A 385 18.79 -0.47 -21.49
N ILE A 386 19.58 0.51 -21.04
CA ILE A 386 19.20 1.93 -21.05
C ILE A 386 18.91 2.42 -22.48
N ILE A 387 19.72 2.00 -23.47
CA ILE A 387 19.48 2.32 -24.88
C ILE A 387 18.18 1.67 -25.38
N LEU A 388 17.94 0.40 -25.07
CA LEU A 388 16.71 -0.30 -25.44
C LEU A 388 15.47 0.34 -24.80
N MET A 389 15.57 0.72 -23.54
CA MET A 389 14.53 1.44 -22.82
C MET A 389 14.21 2.78 -23.48
N PHE A 390 15.24 3.59 -23.80
CA PHE A 390 15.04 4.86 -24.49
C PHE A 390 14.37 4.67 -25.85
N ARG A 391 14.81 3.67 -26.62
CA ARG A 391 14.22 3.34 -27.92
C ARG A 391 12.77 2.88 -27.80
N HIS A 392 12.44 2.11 -26.77
CA HIS A 392 11.08 1.65 -26.52
C HIS A 392 10.15 2.80 -26.11
N LEU A 393 10.64 3.74 -25.29
CA LEU A 393 9.89 4.93 -24.91
C LEU A 393 9.65 5.87 -26.10
N ASN A 394 10.62 5.97 -27.03
CA ASN A 394 10.53 6.84 -28.21
C ASN A 394 9.64 6.26 -29.31
N SER A 395 8.34 6.12 -29.02
CA SER A 395 7.34 5.65 -29.98
C SER A 395 7.20 6.60 -31.18
N SER A 396 7.49 7.89 -31.02
CA SER A 396 7.45 8.90 -32.08
C SER A 396 8.62 8.81 -33.08
N ASN A 397 9.68 8.05 -32.75
CA ASN A 397 10.95 8.01 -33.50
C ASN A 397 11.57 9.39 -33.75
N SER A 398 11.30 10.37 -32.88
CA SER A 398 11.78 11.75 -33.04
C SER A 398 13.25 11.95 -32.67
N GLY A 399 13.89 10.93 -32.09
CA GLY A 399 15.24 11.02 -31.51
C GLY A 399 15.30 11.67 -30.13
N ALA A 400 14.18 12.16 -29.60
CA ALA A 400 14.02 12.66 -28.23
C ALA A 400 12.76 12.06 -27.59
N LEU A 401 12.60 12.24 -26.27
CA LEU A 401 11.40 11.85 -25.53
C LEU A 401 10.57 13.08 -25.22
N SER A 402 9.29 13.04 -25.56
CA SER A 402 8.27 13.96 -25.08
C SER A 402 7.89 13.68 -23.63
N CYS A 403 7.20 14.63 -22.99
CA CYS A 403 6.69 14.43 -21.63
C CYS A 403 5.74 13.23 -21.55
N GLU A 404 4.88 13.03 -22.56
CA GLU A 404 3.93 11.91 -22.61
C GLU A 404 4.62 10.55 -22.73
N GLU A 405 5.62 10.44 -23.60
CA GLU A 405 6.44 9.23 -23.73
C GLU A 405 7.19 8.93 -22.43
N PHE A 406 7.73 9.95 -21.76
CA PHE A 406 8.45 9.79 -20.50
C PHE A 406 7.55 9.33 -19.34
N LEU A 407 6.23 9.53 -19.39
CA LEU A 407 5.33 9.03 -18.34
C LEU A 407 5.39 7.50 -18.19
N MET A 408 5.71 6.78 -19.27
CA MET A 408 5.84 5.32 -19.29
C MET A 408 7.17 4.82 -18.70
N VAL A 409 8.02 5.71 -18.16
CA VAL A 409 9.33 5.34 -17.60
C VAL A 409 9.24 4.25 -16.53
N TYR A 410 8.21 4.29 -15.67
CA TYR A 410 8.02 3.27 -14.64
C TYR A 410 7.84 1.87 -15.22
N ASP A 411 7.02 1.74 -16.27
CA ASP A 411 6.71 0.45 -16.88
C ASP A 411 7.92 -0.09 -17.64
N VAL A 412 8.69 0.79 -18.28
CA VAL A 412 9.89 0.38 -19.03
C VAL A 412 11.04 -0.03 -18.11
N THR A 413 11.13 0.55 -16.90
CA THR A 413 12.17 0.20 -15.93
C THR A 413 12.01 -1.20 -15.34
N THR A 414 10.80 -1.75 -15.33
CA THR A 414 10.52 -3.12 -14.86
C THR A 414 10.82 -4.18 -15.91
N LEU A 415 10.98 -3.80 -17.18
CA LEU A 415 11.29 -4.74 -18.25
C LEU A 415 12.73 -5.27 -18.14
N GLU A 416 12.90 -6.54 -18.48
CA GLU A 416 14.18 -7.21 -18.65
C GLU A 416 14.37 -7.55 -20.13
N TRP A 417 15.54 -7.23 -20.66
CA TRP A 417 15.85 -7.40 -22.08
C TRP A 417 16.70 -8.65 -22.25
N GLU A 418 16.14 -9.66 -22.90
CA GLU A 418 16.88 -10.85 -23.28
C GLU A 418 17.09 -10.90 -24.78
N PRO A 419 18.29 -11.31 -25.26
CA PRO A 419 18.49 -11.55 -26.67
C PRO A 419 17.56 -12.67 -27.12
N GLN A 420 16.80 -12.42 -28.17
CA GLN A 420 16.03 -13.48 -28.82
C GLN A 420 17.03 -14.44 -29.50
N TYR A 421 17.21 -15.63 -28.91
CA TYR A 421 17.99 -16.68 -29.55
C TYR A 421 17.36 -17.00 -30.90
N SER A 422 18.20 -17.08 -31.94
CA SER A 422 17.75 -17.49 -33.27
C SER A 422 17.09 -18.87 -33.18
N GLY A 423 16.05 -19.12 -33.98
CA GLY A 423 15.41 -20.44 -34.06
C GLY A 423 16.33 -21.54 -34.62
N ILE A 424 17.63 -21.27 -34.77
CA ILE A 424 18.65 -22.19 -35.23
C ILE A 424 19.05 -23.03 -34.03
N PRO A 425 18.82 -24.36 -34.07
CA PRO A 425 19.21 -25.21 -32.97
C PRO A 425 20.72 -25.16 -32.73
N TRP A 426 21.13 -25.16 -31.46
CA TRP A 426 22.55 -25.11 -31.05
C TRP A 426 23.42 -26.19 -31.72
N TYR A 427 22.82 -27.32 -32.13
CA TYR A 427 23.49 -28.45 -32.77
C TYR A 427 23.69 -28.29 -34.28
N HIS A 428 23.31 -27.15 -34.88
CA HIS A 428 23.51 -26.90 -36.31
C HIS A 428 25.00 -26.82 -36.72
N THR A 429 25.88 -26.46 -35.78
CA THR A 429 27.35 -26.42 -35.98
C THR A 429 28.06 -27.68 -35.51
N ALA A 430 27.31 -28.68 -35.01
CA ALA A 430 27.87 -29.91 -34.48
C ALA A 430 28.26 -30.90 -35.59
N TRP A 431 29.04 -31.94 -35.24
CA TRP A 431 29.44 -32.99 -36.16
C TRP A 431 28.20 -33.62 -36.85
N PRO A 432 28.14 -33.75 -38.19
CA PRO A 432 27.00 -34.29 -38.94
C PRO A 432 26.21 -35.48 -38.35
N PRO A 433 26.84 -36.55 -37.79
CA PRO A 433 26.08 -37.63 -37.16
C PRO A 433 25.35 -37.19 -35.88
N LEU A 434 25.96 -36.31 -35.08
CA LEU A 434 25.33 -35.74 -33.88
C LEU A 434 24.18 -34.81 -34.28
N GLN A 435 24.33 -34.06 -35.37
CA GLN A 435 23.27 -33.22 -35.92
C GLN A 435 22.04 -34.05 -36.33
N MET A 436 22.23 -35.20 -36.98
CA MET A 436 21.13 -36.12 -37.31
C MET A 436 20.40 -36.65 -36.06
N LEU A 437 21.16 -37.07 -35.04
CA LEU A 437 20.58 -37.56 -33.78
C LEU A 437 19.79 -36.48 -33.05
N CYS A 438 20.37 -35.28 -32.90
CA CYS A 438 19.71 -34.15 -32.25
C CYS A 438 18.48 -33.68 -33.03
N ASN A 439 18.50 -33.72 -34.37
CA ASN A 439 17.34 -33.37 -35.18
C ASN A 439 16.21 -34.42 -35.03
N GLY A 440 16.56 -35.71 -34.99
CA GLY A 440 15.59 -36.78 -34.70
C GLY A 440 14.96 -36.63 -33.31
N ALA A 441 15.77 -36.33 -32.28
CA ALA A 441 15.28 -36.05 -30.94
C ALA A 441 14.40 -34.80 -30.87
N HIS A 442 14.77 -33.73 -31.58
CA HIS A 442 13.99 -32.50 -31.65
C HIS A 442 12.62 -32.72 -32.30
N ILE A 443 12.55 -33.51 -33.37
CA ILE A 443 11.29 -33.93 -34.01
C ILE A 443 10.44 -34.78 -33.05
N ALA A 444 11.05 -35.71 -32.32
CA ALA A 444 10.36 -36.53 -31.35
C ALA A 444 9.77 -35.71 -30.18
N ILE A 445 10.50 -34.71 -29.69
CA ILE A 445 10.04 -33.83 -28.60
C ILE A 445 8.98 -32.84 -29.09
N ARG A 446 9.11 -32.30 -30.31
CA ARG A 446 8.09 -31.42 -30.92
C ARG A 446 6.86 -32.16 -31.45
N TRP A 447 6.80 -33.48 -31.32
CA TRP A 447 5.65 -34.24 -31.73
C TRP A 447 4.42 -33.82 -30.90
N PRO A 448 3.28 -33.45 -31.52
CA PRO A 448 2.13 -32.89 -30.81
C PRO A 448 1.52 -33.83 -29.74
N TYR A 449 1.81 -35.12 -29.81
CA TYR A 449 1.36 -36.11 -28.82
C TYR A 449 2.41 -36.41 -27.74
N PHE A 450 3.62 -35.85 -27.82
CA PHE A 450 4.69 -36.06 -26.85
C PHE A 450 4.28 -35.54 -25.46
N GLU A 451 3.72 -34.34 -25.39
CA GLU A 451 3.19 -33.79 -24.14
C GLU A 451 2.06 -34.67 -23.58
N THR A 452 1.11 -35.10 -24.42
CA THR A 452 0.01 -35.98 -24.01
C THR A 452 0.52 -37.32 -23.47
N PHE A 453 1.57 -37.88 -24.07
CA PHE A 453 2.22 -39.11 -23.60
C PHE A 453 2.89 -38.90 -22.23
N VAL A 454 3.57 -37.77 -22.03
CA VAL A 454 4.17 -37.40 -20.74
C VAL A 454 3.09 -37.21 -19.67
N TYR A 455 2.01 -36.47 -19.98
CA TYR A 455 0.88 -36.30 -19.06
C TYR A 455 0.18 -37.62 -18.73
N PHE A 456 0.05 -38.53 -19.70
CA PHE A 456 -0.48 -39.87 -19.45
C PHE A 456 0.42 -40.67 -18.50
N LYS A 457 1.74 -40.64 -18.72
CA LYS A 457 2.73 -41.25 -17.82
C LYS A 457 2.68 -40.68 -16.41
N ILE A 458 2.51 -39.37 -16.26
CA ILE A 458 2.36 -38.72 -14.94
C ILE A 458 1.08 -39.19 -14.25
N ASN A 459 -0.05 -39.25 -14.96
CA ASN A 459 -1.32 -39.74 -14.41
C ASN A 459 -1.28 -41.23 -14.02
N VAL A 460 -0.57 -42.07 -14.77
CA VAL A 460 -0.40 -43.50 -14.42
C VAL A 460 0.53 -43.70 -13.22
N ASN A 461 1.37 -42.71 -12.92
CA ASN A 461 2.33 -42.76 -11.81
C ASN A 461 1.79 -42.11 -10.52
N SER A 462 0.69 -41.34 -10.60
CA SER A 462 -0.05 -40.82 -9.45
C SER A 462 -1.13 -41.80 -9.00
#